data_AF-A0A494BBG1-F1
#
_entry.id   AF-A0A494BBG1-F1
#
_cell.length_a   1.000
_cell.length_b   1.000
_cell.length_c   1.000
_cell.angle_alpha   90.00
_cell.angle_beta   90.00
_cell.angle_gamma   90.00
#
_symmetry.space_group_name_H-M   'P 1'
#
loop_
_entity.id
_entity.type
_entity.pdbx_description
1 polymer ?
#
loop_
_entity_poly.entity_id
_entity_poly.type
_entity_poly.pdbx_seq_one_letter_code
_entity_poly.pdbx_strand_id
1 'polypeptide(L)'
;MDQDDPAEALTELREKRLGLLEIVQAAAGSGLAVYTIWALLLQPGFRRVPLRLQVPYVGASARQVENVLSLLRGRPGKMVDLGSGDGRIVLAAHQCGLRPAMGYELNPWLVGLARLHAWRAGCSASVCYHRKDLWKGFSV
;
A
#
# COMPACT_ATOMS: atom_id res chain seq x y z
N MET A 1 13.99 -62.40 -32.32
CA MET A 1 13.11 -61.22 -32.37
C MET A 1 12.08 -61.47 -31.30
N ASP A 2 12.34 -60.96 -30.10
CA ASP A 2 11.41 -61.07 -28.99
C ASP A 2 10.15 -60.30 -29.35
N GLN A 3 9.02 -60.99 -29.24
CA GLN A 3 7.72 -60.47 -29.59
C GLN A 3 7.26 -59.67 -28.37
N ASP A 4 7.51 -58.37 -28.36
CA ASP A 4 7.07 -57.46 -27.30
C ASP A 4 5.55 -57.64 -27.08
N ASP A 5 5.16 -58.18 -25.92
CA ASP A 5 3.76 -58.40 -25.59
C ASP A 5 3.07 -57.03 -25.44
N PRO A 6 2.06 -56.71 -26.26
CA PRO A 6 1.35 -55.43 -26.16
C PRO A 6 0.75 -55.20 -24.77
N ALA A 7 0.46 -56.26 -24.00
CA ALA A 7 -0.05 -56.13 -22.64
C ALA A 7 0.98 -55.52 -21.68
N GLU A 8 2.26 -55.88 -21.81
CA GLU A 8 3.36 -55.43 -20.94
C GLU A 8 3.71 -53.95 -21.20
N ALA A 9 3.69 -53.54 -22.47
CA ALA A 9 3.84 -52.14 -22.87
C ALA A 9 2.70 -51.26 -22.34
N LEU A 10 1.47 -51.78 -22.30
CA LEU A 10 0.31 -51.05 -21.78
C LEU A 10 0.36 -50.90 -20.25
N THR A 11 0.85 -51.89 -19.51
CA THR A 11 1.05 -51.78 -18.06
C THR A 11 2.13 -50.76 -17.70
N GLU A 12 3.26 -50.77 -18.43
CA GLU A 12 4.35 -49.79 -18.27
C GLU A 12 3.87 -48.35 -18.52
N LEU A 13 3.06 -48.11 -19.56
CA LEU A 13 2.50 -46.79 -19.85
C LEU A 13 1.49 -46.35 -18.78
N ARG A 14 0.71 -47.27 -18.23
CA ARG A 14 -0.26 -47.00 -17.16
C ARG A 14 0.44 -46.63 -15.85
N GLU A 15 1.48 -47.36 -15.46
CA GLU A 15 2.28 -47.06 -14.27
C GLU A 15 3.03 -45.72 -14.41
N LYS A 16 3.63 -45.45 -15.57
CA LYS A 16 4.26 -44.15 -15.86
C LYS A 16 3.26 -42.99 -15.80
N ARG A 17 2.02 -43.18 -16.30
CA ARG A 17 0.95 -42.18 -16.18
C ARG A 17 0.49 -41.97 -14.74
N LEU A 18 0.37 -43.04 -13.96
CA LEU A 18 0.03 -42.97 -12.53
C LEU A 18 1.11 -42.20 -11.75
N GLY A 19 2.38 -42.52 -11.96
CA GLY A 19 3.49 -41.80 -11.32
C GLY A 19 3.58 -40.32 -11.74
N LEU A 20 3.33 -40.01 -13.01
CA LEU A 20 3.29 -38.61 -13.48
C LEU A 20 2.16 -37.82 -12.80
N LEU A 21 0.97 -38.43 -12.65
CA LEU A 21 -0.18 -37.79 -11.99
C LEU A 21 0.11 -37.49 -10.52
N GLU A 22 0.76 -38.40 -9.79
CA GLU A 22 1.13 -38.19 -8.39
C GLU A 22 2.13 -37.04 -8.22
N ILE A 23 3.14 -36.96 -9.11
CA ILE A 23 4.12 -35.87 -9.09
C ILE A 23 3.44 -34.52 -9.36
N VAL A 24 2.51 -34.48 -10.33
CA VAL A 24 1.75 -33.25 -10.63
C VAL A 24 0.86 -32.85 -9.46
N GLN A 25 0.20 -33.80 -8.80
CA GLN A 25 -0.62 -33.54 -7.62
C GLN A 25 0.21 -33.04 -6.43
N ALA A 26 1.38 -33.64 -6.18
CA ALA A 26 2.29 -33.20 -5.13
C ALA A 26 2.82 -31.79 -5.41
N ALA A 27 3.21 -31.49 -6.65
CA ALA A 27 3.68 -30.16 -7.06
C ALA A 27 2.56 -29.10 -6.93
N ALA A 28 1.34 -29.43 -7.34
CA ALA A 28 0.20 -28.53 -7.21
C ALA A 28 -0.17 -28.26 -5.74
N GLY A 29 -0.21 -29.31 -4.90
CA GLY A 29 -0.54 -29.20 -3.48
C GLY A 29 0.50 -28.40 -2.70
N SER A 30 1.78 -28.68 -2.93
CA SER A 30 2.90 -27.92 -2.33
C SER A 30 2.92 -26.47 -2.80
N GLY A 31 2.69 -26.20 -4.08
CA GLY A 31 2.56 -24.85 -4.61
C GLY A 31 1.42 -24.06 -3.95
N LEU A 32 0.26 -24.69 -3.77
CA LEU A 32 -0.87 -24.09 -3.07
C LEU A 32 -0.55 -23.81 -1.59
N ALA A 33 0.13 -24.73 -0.91
CA ALA A 33 0.54 -24.55 0.49
C ALA A 33 1.54 -23.39 0.64
N VAL A 34 2.54 -23.30 -0.24
CA VAL A 34 3.49 -22.19 -0.24
C VAL A 34 2.78 -20.86 -0.52
N TYR A 35 1.88 -20.82 -1.49
CA TYR A 35 1.11 -19.61 -1.81
C TYR A 35 0.22 -19.17 -0.66
N THR A 36 -0.45 -20.10 0.02
CA THR A 36 -1.30 -19.78 1.18
C THR A 36 -0.49 -19.25 2.36
N ILE A 37 0.67 -19.83 2.66
CA ILE A 37 1.58 -19.32 3.70
C ILE A 37 2.09 -17.92 3.34
N TRP A 38 2.55 -17.72 2.10
CA TRP A 38 3.00 -16.42 1.61
C TRP A 38 1.90 -15.36 1.71
N ALA A 39 0.67 -15.71 1.29
CA ALA A 39 -0.49 -14.86 1.37
C ALA A 39 -0.85 -14.52 2.83
N LEU A 40 -0.87 -15.50 3.74
CA LEU A 40 -1.19 -15.27 5.15
C LEU A 40 -0.14 -14.42 5.88
N LEU A 41 1.13 -14.55 5.52
CA LEU A 41 2.22 -13.79 6.14
C LEU A 41 2.27 -12.33 5.65
N LEU A 42 2.04 -12.10 4.35
CA LEU A 42 2.21 -10.77 3.73
C LEU A 42 0.90 -9.98 3.56
N GLN A 43 -0.26 -10.62 3.53
CA GLN A 43 -1.54 -9.92 3.38
C GLN A 43 -2.15 -9.23 4.62
N PRO A 44 -1.75 -9.45 5.90
CA PRO A 44 -2.45 -8.79 7.02
C PRO A 44 -2.26 -7.25 7.00
N GLY A 45 -1.32 -6.73 6.22
CA GLY A 45 -1.17 -5.30 5.94
C GLY A 45 -2.10 -4.74 4.85
N PHE A 46 -2.56 -5.57 3.90
CA PHE A 46 -3.26 -5.10 2.69
C PHE A 46 -4.80 -5.09 2.82
N ARG A 47 -5.36 -5.70 3.88
CA ARG A 47 -6.82 -5.84 4.08
C ARG A 47 -7.47 -4.68 4.84
N ARG A 48 -6.70 -3.72 5.37
CA ARG A 48 -7.23 -2.66 6.24
C ARG A 48 -7.73 -1.41 5.50
N VAL A 49 -7.46 -1.29 4.21
CA VAL A 49 -8.01 -0.23 3.36
C VAL A 49 -8.64 -0.91 2.16
N PRO A 50 -9.97 -0.80 1.94
CA PRO A 50 -10.59 -1.37 0.76
C PRO A 50 -9.86 -0.84 -0.49
N LEU A 51 -9.37 -1.73 -1.34
CA LEU A 51 -8.73 -1.41 -2.63
C LEU A 51 -9.57 -0.45 -3.48
N ARG A 52 -10.89 -0.39 -3.25
CA ARG A 52 -11.85 0.50 -3.91
C ARG A 52 -11.85 1.96 -3.42
N LEU A 53 -11.15 2.28 -2.34
CA LEU A 53 -11.10 3.62 -1.75
C LEU A 53 -9.73 4.29 -1.90
N GLN A 54 -8.84 3.72 -2.73
CA GLN A 54 -7.56 4.34 -3.06
C GLN A 54 -7.75 5.33 -4.20
N VAL A 55 -7.94 6.60 -3.85
CA VAL A 55 -7.82 7.69 -4.82
C VAL A 55 -6.35 7.75 -5.26
N PRO A 56 -6.05 7.76 -6.57
CA PRO A 56 -4.68 7.88 -7.05
C PRO A 56 -4.06 9.18 -6.53
N TYR A 57 -2.84 9.09 -5.99
CA TYR A 57 -2.13 10.27 -5.51
C TYR A 57 -1.73 11.15 -6.69
N VAL A 58 -2.26 12.37 -6.70
CA VAL A 58 -1.88 13.43 -7.64
C VAL A 58 -1.39 14.61 -6.81
N GLY A 59 -0.07 14.82 -6.81
CA GLY A 59 0.54 15.91 -6.04
C GLY A 59 0.19 17.28 -6.60
N ALA A 60 -0.18 18.22 -5.72
CA ALA A 60 -0.50 19.60 -6.11
C ALA A 60 0.73 20.31 -6.69
N SER A 61 0.62 20.93 -7.87
CA SER A 61 1.69 21.74 -8.48
C SER A 61 2.13 22.90 -7.56
N ALA A 62 3.36 23.38 -7.74
CA ALA A 62 3.88 24.50 -6.92
C ALA A 62 2.97 25.74 -6.98
N ARG A 63 2.39 26.04 -8.16
CA ARG A 63 1.41 27.12 -8.34
C ARG A 63 0.14 26.90 -7.52
N GLN A 64 -0.35 25.66 -7.45
CA GLN A 64 -1.53 25.34 -6.63
C GLN A 64 -1.23 25.48 -5.14
N VAL A 65 -0.05 25.06 -4.69
CA VAL A 65 0.38 25.27 -3.30
C VAL A 65 0.44 26.76 -2.99
N GLU A 66 1.05 27.57 -3.86
CA GLU A 66 1.13 29.01 -3.67
C GLU A 66 -0.25 29.69 -3.64
N ASN A 67 -1.17 29.28 -4.51
CA ASN A 67 -2.55 29.76 -4.50
C ASN A 67 -3.28 29.41 -3.20
N VAL A 68 -3.08 28.21 -2.65
CA VAL A 68 -3.65 27.84 -1.36
C VAL A 68 -3.05 28.69 -0.24
N LEU A 69 -1.74 28.88 -0.24
CA LEU A 69 -1.06 29.69 0.77
C LEU A 69 -1.46 31.16 0.69
N SER A 70 -1.65 31.71 -0.51
CA SER A 70 -2.10 33.10 -0.68
C SER A 70 -3.47 33.34 -0.07
N LEU A 71 -4.39 32.36 -0.15
CA LEU A 71 -5.70 32.40 0.51
C LEU A 71 -5.59 32.31 2.05
N LEU A 72 -4.52 31.70 2.56
CA LEU A 72 -4.27 31.52 3.99
C LEU A 72 -3.37 32.60 4.58
N ARG A 73 -2.73 33.44 3.75
CA ARG A 73 -1.86 34.54 4.22
C ARG A 73 -2.64 35.49 5.13
N GLY A 74 -2.00 35.88 6.23
CA GLY A 74 -2.57 36.81 7.21
C GLY A 74 -3.61 36.18 8.14
N ARG A 75 -3.94 34.88 7.99
CA ARG A 75 -4.80 34.18 8.95
C ARG A 75 -3.96 33.62 10.09
N PRO A 76 -4.20 34.01 11.36
CA PRO A 76 -3.59 33.33 12.48
C PRO A 76 -4.34 32.03 12.79
N GLY A 77 -3.62 30.99 13.22
CA GLY A 77 -4.22 29.81 13.85
C GLY A 77 -3.76 28.47 13.30
N LYS A 78 -4.55 27.46 13.65
CA LYS A 78 -4.27 26.05 13.34
C LYS A 78 -4.66 25.72 11.91
N MET A 79 -3.84 24.94 11.23
CA MET A 79 -4.15 24.40 9.91
C MET A 79 -4.17 22.88 9.95
N VAL A 80 -5.17 22.30 9.28
CA VAL A 80 -5.30 20.86 9.09
C VAL A 80 -5.49 20.60 7.60
N ASP A 81 -4.61 19.78 7.02
CA ASP A 81 -4.70 19.32 5.65
C ASP A 81 -5.27 17.90 5.60
N LEU A 82 -6.38 17.73 4.90
CA LEU A 82 -7.12 16.46 4.79
C LEU A 82 -6.74 15.80 3.46
N GLY A 83 -6.03 14.67 3.53
CA GLY A 83 -5.41 14.07 2.34
C GLY A 83 -4.08 14.73 1.99
N SER A 84 -3.22 14.93 2.99
CA SER A 84 -1.99 15.72 2.85
C SER A 84 -0.95 15.15 1.87
N GLY A 85 -1.09 13.88 1.46
CA GLY A 85 -0.19 13.24 0.51
C GLY A 85 1.26 13.27 0.97
N ASP A 86 2.14 13.91 0.20
CA ASP A 86 3.56 14.09 0.50
C ASP A 86 3.87 15.25 1.47
N GLY A 87 2.84 15.89 2.01
CA GLY A 87 2.94 16.88 3.07
C GLY A 87 3.37 18.28 2.64
N ARG A 88 3.45 18.56 1.33
CA ARG A 88 3.97 19.84 0.80
C ARG A 88 3.18 21.07 1.25
N ILE A 89 1.85 20.96 1.33
CA ILE A 89 0.97 22.08 1.74
C ILE A 89 1.15 22.35 3.23
N VAL A 90 1.15 21.31 4.07
CA VAL A 90 1.35 21.43 5.53
C VAL A 90 2.71 22.06 5.85
N LEU A 91 3.76 21.63 5.15
CA LEU A 91 5.10 22.17 5.35
C LEU A 91 5.17 23.65 4.94
N ALA A 92 4.63 23.99 3.78
CA ALA A 92 4.64 25.36 3.30
C ALA A 92 3.77 26.29 4.17
N ALA A 93 2.63 25.79 4.67
CA ALA A 93 1.79 26.50 5.62
C ALA A 93 2.53 26.79 6.93
N HIS A 94 3.27 25.80 7.44
CA HIS A 94 4.10 25.98 8.62
C HIS A 94 5.18 27.05 8.41
N GLN A 95 5.83 27.06 7.24
CA GLN A 95 6.81 28.07 6.85
C GLN A 95 6.18 29.47 6.72
N CYS A 96 4.90 29.55 6.33
CA CYS A 96 4.14 30.80 6.32
C CYS A 96 3.65 31.25 7.72
N GLY A 97 4.00 30.52 8.79
CA GLY A 97 3.67 30.91 10.17
C GLY A 97 2.38 30.31 10.71
N LEU A 98 1.68 29.46 9.96
CA LEU A 98 0.49 28.76 10.45
C LEU A 98 0.92 27.67 11.45
N ARG A 99 0.45 27.79 12.68
CA ARG A 99 0.86 26.92 13.78
C ARG A 99 -0.30 26.63 14.74
N PRO A 100 -0.48 25.37 15.16
CA PRO A 100 0.06 24.13 14.60
C PRO A 100 -0.43 23.82 13.18
N ALA A 101 0.42 23.18 12.37
CA ALA A 101 0.09 22.64 11.05
C ALA A 101 0.10 21.11 11.11
N MET A 102 -1.02 20.48 10.73
CA MET A 102 -1.22 19.02 10.80
C MET A 102 -1.71 18.46 9.47
N GLY A 103 -1.22 17.28 9.09
CA GLY A 103 -1.66 16.55 7.89
C GLY A 103 -2.28 15.20 8.24
N TYR A 104 -3.41 14.88 7.63
CA TYR A 104 -4.04 13.56 7.70
C TYR A 104 -3.93 12.87 6.34
N GLU A 105 -3.47 11.62 6.33
CA GLU A 105 -3.33 10.83 5.11
C GLU A 105 -3.61 9.36 5.42
N LEU A 106 -4.28 8.65 4.51
CA LEU A 106 -4.64 7.25 4.70
C LEU A 106 -3.47 6.33 4.31
N ASN A 107 -2.73 6.69 3.24
CA ASN A 107 -1.66 5.87 2.70
C ASN A 107 -0.40 5.93 3.60
N PRO A 108 0.03 4.81 4.21
CA PRO A 108 1.19 4.80 5.10
C PRO A 108 2.51 5.19 4.40
N TRP A 109 2.63 4.93 3.10
CA TRP A 109 3.82 5.28 2.33
C TRP A 109 3.93 6.79 2.13
N LEU A 110 2.80 7.46 1.83
CA LEU A 110 2.76 8.91 1.69
C LEU A 110 2.99 9.62 3.03
N VAL A 111 2.43 9.09 4.13
CA VAL A 111 2.75 9.58 5.49
C VAL A 111 4.26 9.46 5.78
N GLY A 112 4.88 8.34 5.39
CA GLY A 112 6.32 8.15 5.52
C GLY A 112 7.11 9.18 4.71
N LEU A 113 6.71 9.42 3.45
CA LEU A 113 7.32 10.42 2.57
C LEU A 113 7.16 11.84 3.13
N ALA A 114 5.98 12.19 3.63
CA ALA A 114 5.70 13.49 4.25
C ALA A 114 6.56 13.73 5.50
N ARG A 115 6.73 12.70 6.34
CA ARG A 115 7.64 12.76 7.50
C ARG A 115 9.10 12.92 7.08
N LEU A 116 9.53 12.23 6.03
CA LEU A 116 10.87 12.38 5.47
C LEU A 116 11.08 13.81 4.95
N HIS A 117 10.10 14.39 4.25
CA HIS A 117 10.15 15.78 3.79
C HIS A 117 10.22 16.77 4.94
N ALA A 118 9.40 16.61 5.97
CA ALA A 118 9.45 17.46 7.16
C ALA A 118 10.76 17.32 7.93
N TRP A 119 11.33 16.10 8.01
CA TRP A 119 12.65 15.87 8.60
C TRP A 119 13.76 16.54 7.79
N ARG A 120 13.75 16.40 6.46
CA ARG A 120 14.70 17.09 5.57
C ARG A 120 14.62 18.61 5.67
N ALA A 121 13.43 19.14 5.94
CA ALA A 121 13.20 20.57 6.16
C ALA A 121 13.46 21.05 7.61
N GLY A 122 13.83 20.14 8.53
CA GLY A 122 14.04 20.48 9.94
C GLY A 122 12.76 20.82 10.72
N CYS A 123 11.58 20.59 10.14
CA CYS A 123 10.28 20.91 10.72
C CYS A 123 9.58 19.71 11.36
N SER A 124 10.25 18.56 11.51
CA SER A 124 9.64 17.32 12.03
C SER A 124 9.09 17.44 13.44
N ALA A 125 9.62 18.34 14.27
CA ALA A 125 9.11 18.59 15.62
C ALA A 125 7.91 19.56 15.64
N SER A 126 7.69 20.30 14.56
CA SER A 126 6.67 21.36 14.48
C SER A 126 5.47 21.00 13.61
N VAL A 127 5.62 20.00 12.73
CA VAL A 127 4.58 19.50 11.82
C VAL A 127 4.25 18.05 12.16
N CYS A 128 2.97 17.75 12.35
CA CYS A 128 2.50 16.39 12.67
C CYS A 128 1.71 15.77 11.52
N TYR A 129 2.09 14.54 11.12
CA TYR A 129 1.36 13.74 10.14
C TYR A 129 0.74 12.50 10.79
N HIS A 130 -0.58 12.38 10.66
CA HIS A 130 -1.37 11.29 11.24
C HIS A 130 -1.96 10.40 10.16
N ARG A 131 -1.84 9.08 10.37
CA ARG A 131 -2.56 8.10 9.57
C ARG A 131 -3.96 7.89 10.15
N LYS A 132 -4.97 8.54 9.58
CA LYS A 132 -6.37 8.35 9.97
C LYS A 132 -7.27 8.25 8.73
N ASP A 133 -8.29 7.41 8.87
CA ASP A 133 -9.42 7.35 7.95
C ASP A 133 -10.44 8.40 8.37
N LEU A 134 -10.77 9.32 7.46
CA LEU A 134 -11.71 10.41 7.73
C LEU A 134 -13.16 9.91 7.83
N TRP A 135 -13.46 8.73 7.28
CA TRP A 135 -14.84 8.20 7.21
C TRP A 135 -15.25 7.39 8.44
N LYS A 136 -14.29 6.88 9.22
CA LYS A 136 -14.58 6.14 10.47
C LYS A 136 -14.76 7.02 11.69
N GLY A 137 -14.55 8.34 11.57
CA GLY A 137 -14.74 9.31 12.65
C GLY A 137 -16.17 9.85 12.80
N PHE A 138 -17.08 9.50 11.89
CA PHE A 138 -18.48 9.99 11.87
C PHE A 138 -19.51 8.88 12.15
N SER A 139 -19.11 7.78 12.81
CA SER A 139 -20.12 6.93 13.46
C SER A 139 -20.61 7.67 14.71
N VAL A 140 -21.69 8.42 14.52
CA VAL A 140 -22.61 8.87 15.58
C VAL A 140 -23.34 7.66 16.13
#